data_AF-A0A2S6B6Y1-F1
#
_entry.id   AF-A0A2S6B6Y1-F1
#
_cell.length_a   1.000
_cell.length_b   1.000
_cell.length_c   1.000
_cell.angle_alpha   90.00
_cell.angle_beta   90.00
_cell.angle_gamma   90.00
#
_symmetry.space_group_name_H-M   'P 1'
#
loop_
_entity.id
_entity.type
_entity.pdbx_description
1 polymer ?
#
loop_
_entity_poly.entity_id
_entity_poly.type
_entity_poly.pdbx_seq_one_letter_code
_entity_poly.pdbx_strand_id
1 'polypeptide(L)'
;MDADDAAPVAPTIQGIDDGPSPLEQALQALQSGPTQSLADPGITLLSPAQLDLLYMGARLQAEQCHDGVLLLLDLMHGAQSHGAQPDAALMQRFVEQLHHLCRDQQRWHALADNAAYYRDNRRVTDRIASWVRVQLPADASPG
;
A
#
# COMPACT_ATOMS: atom_id res chain seq x y z
N MET A 1 35.50 -3.02 -46.88
CA MET A 1 34.16 -3.64 -46.88
C MET A 1 33.99 -4.08 -45.44
N ASP A 2 33.59 -3.12 -44.61
CA ASP A 2 33.63 -3.22 -43.16
C ASP A 2 32.40 -3.98 -42.68
N ALA A 3 32.64 -5.00 -41.86
CA ALA A 3 31.59 -5.72 -41.16
C ALA A 3 31.23 -4.93 -39.90
N ASP A 4 30.04 -4.35 -39.91
CA ASP A 4 29.42 -3.65 -38.78
C ASP A 4 28.95 -4.70 -37.77
N ASP A 5 29.75 -4.92 -36.73
CA ASP A 5 29.47 -5.77 -35.58
C ASP A 5 28.55 -5.01 -34.61
N ALA A 6 27.25 -4.99 -34.94
CA ALA A 6 26.23 -4.41 -34.08
C ALA A 6 25.87 -5.38 -32.95
N ALA A 7 26.55 -5.24 -31.82
CA ALA A 7 26.19 -5.91 -30.57
C ALA A 7 24.74 -5.54 -30.15
N PRO A 8 23.96 -6.49 -29.59
CA PRO A 8 22.61 -6.19 -29.12
C PRO A 8 22.69 -5.32 -27.86
N VAL A 9 22.33 -4.05 -28.00
CA VAL A 9 22.12 -3.14 -26.88
C VAL A 9 20.90 -3.63 -26.10
N ALA A 10 21.15 -4.36 -25.01
CA ALA A 10 20.11 -4.71 -24.06
C ALA A 10 19.45 -3.41 -23.56
N PRO A 11 18.11 -3.31 -23.57
CA PRO A 11 17.45 -2.15 -23.00
C PRO A 11 17.69 -2.17 -21.49
N THR A 12 18.58 -1.30 -21.02
CA THR A 12 18.70 -0.95 -19.61
C THR A 12 17.36 -0.40 -19.18
N ILE A 13 16.56 -1.21 -18.49
CA ILE A 13 15.37 -0.74 -17.79
C ILE A 13 15.89 0.23 -16.72
N GLN A 14 15.72 1.53 -16.98
CA GLN A 14 16.10 2.59 -16.07
C GLN A 14 15.42 2.33 -14.72
N GLY A 15 16.24 2.42 -13.67
CA GLY A 15 15.92 2.04 -12.31
C GLY A 15 14.58 2.59 -11.83
N ILE A 16 13.83 1.70 -11.19
CA ILE A 16 12.81 2.07 -10.22
C ILE A 16 13.54 2.94 -9.18
N ASP A 17 13.01 4.11 -8.91
CA ASP A 17 13.52 5.05 -7.90
C ASP A 17 13.69 4.29 -6.57
N ASP A 18 14.94 4.07 -6.12
CA ASP A 18 15.30 3.30 -4.90
C ASP A 18 14.95 4.06 -3.60
N GLY A 19 14.29 5.22 -3.72
CA GLY A 19 13.73 5.92 -2.57
C GLY A 19 12.63 5.10 -1.91
N PRO A 20 12.46 5.19 -0.57
CA PRO A 20 11.38 4.49 0.10
C PRO A 20 10.06 4.96 -0.50
N SER A 21 9.28 4.02 -1.01
CA SER A 21 7.97 4.28 -1.57
C SER A 21 7.12 5.06 -0.54
N PRO A 22 6.15 5.87 -0.99
CA PRO A 22 5.24 6.56 -0.07
C PRO A 22 4.57 5.61 0.95
N LEU A 23 4.38 4.35 0.56
CA LEU A 23 3.92 3.28 1.43
C LEU A 23 4.95 2.89 2.49
N GLU A 24 6.22 2.72 2.14
CA GLU A 24 7.28 2.43 3.11
C GLU A 24 7.45 3.57 4.11
N GLN A 25 7.34 4.83 3.65
CA GLN A 25 7.35 5.99 4.54
C GLN A 25 6.15 6.00 5.49
N ALA A 26 4.96 5.67 4.99
CA ALA A 26 3.74 5.55 5.78
C ALA A 26 3.79 4.38 6.80
N LEU A 27 4.30 3.23 6.38
CA LEU A 27 4.49 2.05 7.24
C LEU A 27 5.55 2.33 8.30
N GLN A 28 6.65 2.98 7.94
CA GLN A 28 7.68 3.38 8.90
C GLN A 28 7.12 4.36 9.94
N ALA A 29 6.26 5.31 9.52
CA ALA A 29 5.59 6.22 10.44
C ALA A 29 4.63 5.48 11.40
N LEU A 30 3.91 4.46 10.90
CA LEU A 30 2.99 3.64 11.70
C LEU A 30 3.73 2.66 12.64
N GLN A 31 4.88 2.13 12.23
CA GLN A 31 5.66 1.12 12.95
C GLN A 31 6.67 1.70 13.95
N SER A 32 6.98 3.00 13.87
CA SER A 32 7.89 3.66 14.82
C SER A 32 7.23 3.98 16.17
N GLY A 33 5.99 3.55 16.39
CA GLY A 33 5.24 3.72 17.64
C GLY A 33 5.57 2.65 18.69
N PRO A 34 5.61 2.97 20.00
CA PRO A 34 6.12 2.05 21.05
C PRO A 34 5.24 0.84 21.37
N THR A 35 4.08 0.65 20.74
CA THR A 35 3.16 -0.43 21.13
C THR A 35 2.38 -0.98 19.94
N GLN A 36 2.16 -2.30 19.96
CA GLN A 36 1.10 -2.97 19.20
C GLN A 36 -0.26 -2.43 19.65
N SER A 37 -0.62 -1.24 19.19
CA SER A 37 -1.85 -0.58 19.60
C SER A 37 -2.63 -0.20 18.35
N LEU A 38 -3.85 -0.73 18.29
CA LEU A 38 -4.99 -0.40 17.42
C LEU A 38 -4.68 0.66 16.34
N ALA A 39 -4.89 0.31 15.07
CA ALA A 39 -4.56 1.14 13.91
C ALA A 39 -5.06 2.59 14.02
N ASP A 40 -6.27 2.80 14.56
CA ASP A 40 -6.89 4.12 14.67
C ASP A 40 -6.18 5.05 15.68
N PRO A 41 -5.90 4.62 16.93
CA PRO A 41 -4.98 5.31 17.84
C PRO A 41 -3.63 5.67 17.24
N GLY A 42 -2.99 4.77 16.51
CA GLY A 42 -1.69 5.02 15.87
C GLY A 42 -1.74 6.17 14.85
N ILE A 43 -2.78 6.19 14.02
CA ILE A 43 -2.99 7.25 13.01
C ILE A 43 -3.20 8.62 13.69
N THR A 44 -3.88 8.67 14.84
CA THR A 44 -4.14 9.95 15.54
C THR A 44 -2.89 10.64 16.10
N LEU A 45 -1.78 9.91 16.22
CA LEU A 45 -0.50 10.46 16.67
C LEU A 45 0.31 11.12 15.54
N LEU A 46 -0.10 10.92 14.28
CA LEU A 46 0.58 11.49 13.13
C LEU A 46 0.34 12.99 13.01
N SER A 47 1.37 13.71 12.57
CA SER A 47 1.24 15.12 12.21
C SER A 47 0.35 15.30 10.97
N PRO A 48 -0.21 16.50 10.73
CA PRO A 48 -1.02 16.75 9.53
C PRO A 48 -0.31 16.39 8.22
N ALA A 49 0.97 16.72 8.09
CA ALA A 49 1.76 16.38 6.90
C ALA A 49 1.93 14.86 6.72
N GLN A 50 2.09 14.11 7.82
CA GLN A 50 2.13 12.65 7.77
C GLN A 50 0.78 12.03 7.43
N LEU A 51 -0.33 12.64 7.87
CA LEU A 51 -1.68 12.22 7.48
C LEU A 51 -1.95 12.46 5.99
N ASP A 52 -1.48 13.58 5.43
CA ASP A 52 -1.58 13.83 3.99
C ASP A 52 -0.76 12.83 3.17
N LEU A 53 0.47 12.52 3.61
CA LEU A 53 1.29 11.48 2.98
C LEU A 53 0.64 10.10 3.05
N LEU A 54 0.08 9.73 4.21
CA LEU A 54 -0.64 8.47 4.41
C LEU A 54 -1.87 8.40 3.50
N TYR A 55 -2.64 9.48 3.39
CA TYR A 55 -3.79 9.57 2.48
C TYR A 55 -3.37 9.35 1.03
N MET A 56 -2.38 10.11 0.53
CA MET A 56 -1.92 10.00 -0.86
C MET A 56 -1.33 8.62 -1.15
N GLY A 57 -0.52 8.08 -0.25
CA GLY A 57 0.08 6.75 -0.40
C GLY A 57 -0.99 5.65 -0.42
N ALA A 58 -1.96 5.69 0.48
CA ALA A 58 -3.06 4.73 0.52
C ALA A 58 -3.95 4.83 -0.73
N ARG A 59 -4.23 6.04 -1.22
CA ARG A 59 -4.95 6.25 -2.48
C ARG A 59 -4.22 5.65 -3.68
N LEU A 60 -2.92 5.92 -3.81
CA LEU A 60 -2.10 5.37 -4.88
C LEU A 60 -2.07 3.84 -4.84
N GLN A 61 -1.94 3.23 -3.66
CA GLN A 61 -1.96 1.77 -3.51
C GLN A 61 -3.33 1.17 -3.87
N ALA A 62 -4.43 1.83 -3.50
CA ALA A 62 -5.76 1.38 -3.90
C ALA A 62 -5.93 1.38 -5.44
N GLU A 63 -5.41 2.41 -6.11
CA GLU A 63 -5.38 2.51 -7.57
C GLU A 63 -4.52 1.41 -8.19
N GLN A 64 -3.33 1.13 -7.63
CA GLN A 64 -2.49 0.02 -8.09
C GLN A 64 -3.16 -1.35 -7.93
N CYS A 65 -3.88 -1.58 -6.82
CA CYS A 65 -4.67 -2.80 -6.67
C CYS A 65 -5.77 -2.91 -7.73
N HIS A 66 -6.45 -1.80 -8.05
CA HIS A 66 -7.46 -1.74 -9.09
C HIS A 66 -6.89 -2.07 -10.47
N ASP A 67 -5.78 -1.44 -10.85
CA ASP A 67 -5.08 -1.70 -12.10
C ASP A 67 -4.65 -3.16 -12.21
N GLY A 68 -4.18 -3.75 -11.10
CA GLY A 68 -3.87 -5.18 -11.02
C GLY A 68 -5.09 -6.08 -11.27
N VAL A 69 -6.27 -5.72 -10.75
CA VAL A 69 -7.53 -6.44 -11.03
C VAL A 69 -7.86 -6.40 -12.51
N LEU A 70 -7.81 -5.21 -13.12
CA LEU A 70 -8.11 -5.04 -14.55
C LEU A 70 -7.14 -5.84 -15.42
N LEU A 71 -5.83 -5.77 -15.12
CA LEU A 71 -4.81 -6.52 -15.83
C LEU A 71 -5.06 -8.03 -15.77
N LEU A 72 -5.40 -8.58 -14.60
CA LEU A 72 -5.71 -10.01 -14.48
C LEU A 72 -6.92 -10.41 -15.31
N LEU A 73 -7.98 -9.60 -15.29
CA LEU A 73 -9.18 -9.84 -16.10
C LEU A 73 -8.84 -9.82 -17.60
N ASP A 74 -8.05 -8.84 -18.05
CA ASP A 74 -7.63 -8.71 -19.44
C ASP A 74 -6.75 -9.90 -19.88
N LEU A 75 -5.83 -10.35 -19.04
CA LEU A 75 -4.99 -11.52 -19.31
C LEU A 75 -5.83 -12.80 -19.44
N MET A 76 -6.80 -13.01 -18.55
CA MET A 76 -7.68 -14.17 -18.58
C MET A 76 -8.64 -14.13 -19.78
N HIS A 77 -9.14 -12.95 -20.13
CA HIS A 77 -9.96 -12.74 -21.31
C HIS A 77 -9.16 -12.98 -22.61
N GLY A 78 -7.95 -12.44 -22.68
CA GLY A 78 -7.02 -12.63 -23.79
C GLY A 78 -6.66 -14.10 -23.98
N ALA A 79 -6.33 -14.81 -22.89
CA ALA A 79 -6.00 -16.24 -22.94
C ALA A 79 -7.16 -17.08 -23.51
N GLN A 80 -8.38 -16.88 -22.99
CA GLN A 80 -9.57 -17.60 -23.46
C GLN A 80 -9.92 -17.27 -24.92
N SER A 81 -9.80 -16.00 -25.31
CA SER A 81 -10.05 -15.57 -26.69
C SER A 81 -9.10 -16.23 -27.71
N HIS A 82 -7.91 -16.64 -27.27
CA HIS A 82 -6.92 -17.36 -28.08
C HIS A 82 -6.97 -18.89 -27.87
N GLY A 83 -8.04 -19.41 -27.26
CA GLY A 83 -8.30 -20.84 -27.13
C GLY A 83 -7.59 -21.53 -25.97
N ALA A 84 -6.99 -20.78 -25.04
CA ALA A 84 -6.44 -21.37 -23.82
C ALA A 84 -7.57 -21.95 -22.96
N GLN A 85 -7.35 -23.17 -22.44
CA GLN A 85 -8.22 -23.80 -21.45
C GLN A 85 -7.46 -23.93 -20.13
N PRO A 86 -7.54 -22.92 -19.25
CA PRO A 86 -6.86 -22.97 -17.96
C PRO A 86 -7.40 -24.15 -17.14
N ASP A 87 -6.48 -24.88 -16.51
CA ASP A 87 -6.86 -25.96 -15.61
C ASP A 87 -7.50 -25.41 -14.32
N ALA A 88 -8.08 -26.32 -13.53
CA ALA A 88 -8.76 -25.95 -12.29
C ALA A 88 -7.82 -25.25 -11.28
N ALA A 89 -6.55 -25.62 -11.24
CA ALA A 89 -5.57 -25.05 -10.31
C ALA A 89 -5.24 -23.59 -10.68
N LEU A 90 -5.06 -23.30 -11.97
CA LEU A 90 -4.84 -21.95 -12.46
C LEU A 90 -6.07 -21.08 -12.23
N MET A 91 -7.27 -21.61 -12.48
CA MET A 91 -8.53 -20.90 -12.19
C MET A 91 -8.69 -20.58 -10.71
N GLN A 92 -8.34 -21.52 -9.82
CA GLN A 92 -8.38 -21.29 -8.39
C GLN A 92 -7.41 -20.16 -7.99
N ARG A 93 -6.15 -20.21 -8.43
CA ARG A 93 -5.14 -19.17 -8.13
C ARG A 93 -5.56 -17.80 -8.67
N PHE A 94 -6.17 -17.78 -9.86
CA PHE A 94 -6.70 -16.56 -10.45
C PHE A 94 -7.78 -15.92 -9.56
N VAL A 95 -8.74 -16.72 -9.09
CA VAL A 95 -9.81 -16.25 -8.19
C VAL A 95 -9.25 -15.81 -6.84
N GLU A 96 -8.29 -16.56 -6.27
CA GLU A 96 -7.63 -16.20 -5.02
C GLU A 96 -6.90 -14.85 -5.13
N GLN A 97 -6.19 -14.64 -6.24
CA GLN A 97 -5.47 -13.40 -6.51
C GLN A 97 -6.41 -12.22 -6.72
N LEU A 98 -7.49 -12.39 -7.49
CA LEU A 98 -8.52 -11.36 -7.64
C LEU A 98 -9.12 -10.96 -6.30
N HIS A 99 -9.47 -11.95 -5.47
CA HIS A 99 -10.03 -11.70 -4.16
C HIS A 99 -9.04 -10.97 -3.23
N HIS A 100 -7.75 -11.31 -3.29
CA HIS A 100 -6.70 -10.59 -2.56
C HIS A 100 -6.63 -9.13 -2.99
N LEU A 101 -6.53 -8.85 -4.29
CA LEU A 101 -6.43 -7.49 -4.79
C LEU A 101 -7.67 -6.65 -4.46
N CYS A 102 -8.87 -7.21 -4.56
CA CYS A 102 -10.10 -6.51 -4.16
C CYS A 102 -10.13 -6.19 -2.67
N ARG A 103 -9.70 -7.13 -1.81
CA ARG A 103 -9.63 -6.91 -0.36
C ARG A 103 -8.59 -5.87 0.00
N ASP A 104 -7.42 -5.91 -0.64
CA ASP A 104 -6.37 -4.95 -0.38
C ASP A 104 -6.76 -3.56 -0.88
N GLN A 105 -7.39 -3.44 -2.06
CA GLN A 105 -7.99 -2.18 -2.52
C GLN A 105 -8.94 -1.59 -1.48
N GLN A 106 -9.85 -2.39 -0.92
CA GLN A 106 -10.79 -1.94 0.11
C GLN A 106 -10.06 -1.47 1.38
N ARG A 107 -9.03 -2.19 1.81
CA ARG A 107 -8.22 -1.83 2.98
C ARG A 107 -7.47 -0.52 2.77
N TRP A 108 -6.92 -0.32 1.57
CA TRP A 108 -6.24 0.93 1.20
C TRP A 108 -7.21 2.10 1.14
N HIS A 109 -8.42 1.92 0.61
CA HIS A 109 -9.46 2.95 0.68
C HIS A 109 -9.84 3.30 2.12
N ALA A 110 -10.09 2.30 2.97
CA ALA A 110 -10.41 2.54 4.38
C ALA A 110 -9.29 3.30 5.11
N LEU A 111 -8.02 2.97 4.82
CA LEU A 111 -6.88 3.69 5.39
C LEU A 111 -6.81 5.14 4.93
N ALA A 112 -7.06 5.41 3.64
CA ALA A 112 -7.12 6.76 3.10
C ALA A 112 -8.26 7.56 3.77
N ASP A 113 -9.44 6.96 3.88
CA ASP A 113 -10.60 7.59 4.51
C ASP A 113 -10.33 7.92 5.99
N ASN A 114 -9.69 7.01 6.73
CA ASN A 114 -9.27 7.26 8.11
C ASN A 114 -8.26 8.41 8.21
N ALA A 115 -7.26 8.45 7.33
CA ALA A 115 -6.27 9.52 7.31
C ALA A 115 -6.91 10.89 7.03
N ALA A 116 -7.81 10.96 6.04
CA ALA A 116 -8.57 12.17 5.72
C ALA A 116 -9.47 12.59 6.89
N TYR A 117 -10.17 11.64 7.50
CA TYR A 117 -11.03 11.91 8.66
C TYR A 117 -10.25 12.56 9.81
N TYR A 118 -9.11 12.01 10.21
CA TYR A 118 -8.33 12.57 11.32
C TYR A 118 -7.62 13.89 10.98
N ARG A 119 -7.28 14.11 9.72
CA ARG A 119 -6.77 15.41 9.25
C ARG A 119 -7.84 16.49 9.40
N ASP A 120 -9.06 16.19 9.00
CA ASP A 120 -10.17 17.15 8.95
C ASP A 120 -10.85 17.35 10.32
N ASN A 121 -10.71 16.38 11.23
CA ASN A 121 -11.34 16.37 12.56
C ASN A 121 -10.35 16.54 13.73
N ARG A 122 -9.53 17.60 13.69
CA ARG A 122 -8.47 17.86 14.69
C ARG A 122 -8.88 17.71 16.15
N ARG A 123 -10.07 18.19 16.53
CA ARG A 123 -10.56 18.06 17.92
C ARG A 123 -10.72 16.62 18.38
N VAL A 124 -11.16 15.73 17.46
CA VAL A 124 -11.30 14.30 17.73
C VAL A 124 -9.90 13.66 17.83
N THR A 125 -9.02 14.03 16.90
CA THR A 125 -7.61 13.60 16.87
C THR A 125 -6.88 13.94 18.15
N ASP A 126 -6.94 15.21 18.60
CA ASP A 126 -6.30 15.68 19.83
C ASP A 126 -6.83 14.95 21.07
N ARG A 127 -8.15 14.72 21.12
CA ARG A 127 -8.77 13.98 22.23
C ARG A 127 -8.28 12.54 22.27
N ILE A 128 -8.26 11.83 21.15
CA ILE A 128 -7.78 10.44 21.10
C ILE A 128 -6.28 10.38 21.40
N ALA A 129 -5.48 11.25 20.77
CA ALA A 129 -4.05 11.34 21.01
C ALA A 129 -3.73 11.62 22.49
N SER A 130 -4.49 12.47 23.16
CA SER A 130 -4.31 12.73 24.59
C SER A 130 -4.57 11.49 25.45
N TRP A 131 -5.62 10.72 25.14
CA TRP A 131 -5.94 9.48 25.83
C TRP A 131 -4.87 8.40 25.59
N VAL A 132 -4.39 8.27 24.35
CA VAL A 132 -3.33 7.33 23.97
C VAL A 132 -2.02 7.65 24.70
N ARG A 133 -1.63 8.92 24.78
CA ARG A 133 -0.43 9.36 25.52
C ARG A 133 -0.54 9.09 27.02
N VAL A 134 -1.74 9.24 27.60
CA VAL A 134 -1.99 8.95 29.02
C VAL A 134 -1.95 7.45 29.31
N GLN A 135 -2.37 6.61 28.36
CA GLN A 135 -2.23 5.16 28.45
C GLN A 135 -0.81 4.63 28.20
N LEU A 136 0.12 5.51 27.81
CA LEU A 136 1.52 5.19 27.63
C LEU A 136 2.40 5.71 28.82
N PRO A 137 2.15 5.38 30.10
CA PRO A 137 3.06 5.77 31.18
C PRO A 137 4.23 4.78 31.31
N ALA A 138 5.45 5.31 31.17
CA ALA A 138 6.68 4.95 31.91
C ALA A 138 7.00 3.48 32.28
N ASP A 139 6.70 2.48 31.45
CA ASP A 139 7.28 1.12 31.62
C ASP A 139 8.78 1.04 31.23
N ALA A 140 9.47 2.17 31.16
CA ALA A 140 10.90 2.27 30.91
C ALA A 140 11.58 3.02 32.07
N SER A 141 11.67 2.38 33.22
CA SER A 141 12.65 2.75 34.26
C SER A 141 13.53 1.53 34.51
N PRO A 142 14.76 1.46 33.95
CA PRO A 142 15.74 0.50 34.42
C PRO A 142 16.34 1.05 35.71
N GLY A 143 16.04 0.39 36.83
CA GLY A 143 16.88 0.45 38.03
C GLY A 143 18.11 -0.44 37.88
#